data_AF-A0A942V526-F1
#
_entry.id   AF-A0A942V526-F1
#
_cell.length_a   1.000
_cell.length_b   1.000
_cell.length_c   1.000
_cell.angle_alpha   90.00
_cell.angle_beta   90.00
_cell.angle_gamma   90.00
#
_symmetry.space_group_name_H-M   'P 1'
#
loop_
_entity.id
_entity.type
_entity.pdbx_description
1 polymer ?
#
loop_
_entity_poly.entity_id
_entity_poly.type
_entity_poly.pdbx_seq_one_letter_code
_entity_poly.pdbx_strand_id
1 'polypeptide(L)'
;MIPKKIHYCWFGEKEPGELEQKCIESWKKILPDYELRFWGNDCLDRFDNKYLRQAVEAKKWAFVSDYVRLYALLEEGGLYFDTDEEVVRRLDEFMEHDFFIGSQRCGTAKEISPALIGAVPHSEIIKNMLEVYDYTEFVNPDGSYNMTPNPKYFRKVLLEKYGIKNTYVKKGRVQICENAFIYPYTYFCTSNKDAYAIHHYSGCWRPAWRVREKFSFRLGNNLFSFRKYKFKVKHGADEPMPLKDGEKIVFSFRTSKQSQFMLIKKQVA
;
A
#
# COMPACT_ATOMS: atom_id res chain seq x y z
N MET A 1 -2.95 -24.22 11.42
CA MET A 1 -4.22 -23.48 11.23
C MET A 1 -3.99 -22.01 11.52
N ILE A 2 -4.44 -21.15 10.62
CA ILE A 2 -4.35 -19.69 10.73
C ILE A 2 -5.31 -19.19 11.83
N PRO A 3 -4.86 -18.34 12.78
CA PRO A 3 -5.74 -17.73 13.77
C PRO A 3 -6.87 -16.88 13.14
N LYS A 4 -8.07 -16.86 13.76
CA LYS A 4 -9.19 -15.99 13.35
C LYS A 4 -8.98 -14.53 13.81
N LYS A 5 -7.89 -13.92 13.34
CA LYS A 5 -7.53 -12.52 13.56
C LYS A 5 -7.43 -11.80 12.23
N ILE A 6 -7.87 -10.56 12.18
CA ILE A 6 -7.75 -9.67 11.02
C ILE A 6 -6.92 -8.46 11.45
N HIS A 7 -5.67 -8.42 11.01
CA HIS A 7 -4.76 -7.31 11.18
C HIS A 7 -4.97 -6.27 10.07
N TYR A 8 -4.97 -4.99 10.44
CA TYR A 8 -5.00 -3.89 9.49
C TYR A 8 -4.28 -2.68 10.08
N CYS A 9 -3.74 -1.83 9.20
CA CYS A 9 -2.92 -0.69 9.58
C CYS A 9 -3.57 0.62 9.19
N TRP A 10 -3.46 1.63 10.06
CA TRP A 10 -3.75 3.01 9.69
C TRP A 10 -2.81 3.98 10.43
N PHE A 11 -1.92 4.64 9.68
CA PHE A 11 -0.89 5.51 10.22
C PHE A 11 -1.04 6.95 9.74
N GLY A 12 -0.46 7.87 10.50
CA GLY A 12 -0.60 9.32 10.31
C GLY A 12 -1.81 9.90 11.03
N GLU A 13 -2.10 11.16 10.73
CA GLU A 13 -3.11 11.97 11.44
C GLU A 13 -4.47 12.02 10.72
N LYS A 14 -4.57 11.46 9.51
CA LYS A 14 -5.81 11.47 8.75
C LYS A 14 -6.73 10.37 9.24
N GLU A 15 -8.03 10.62 9.24
CA GLU A 15 -9.03 9.57 9.46
C GLU A 15 -9.22 8.68 8.23
N PRO A 16 -9.58 7.40 8.38
CA PRO A 16 -10.03 6.54 7.29
C PRO A 16 -11.20 7.15 6.52
N GLY A 17 -11.15 7.07 5.20
CA GLY A 17 -12.21 7.57 4.33
C GLY A 17 -13.45 6.67 4.32
N GLU A 18 -14.51 7.13 3.64
CA GLU A 18 -15.77 6.38 3.54
C GLU A 18 -15.60 4.99 2.91
N LEU A 19 -14.67 4.85 1.95
CA LEU A 19 -14.39 3.57 1.30
C LEU A 19 -13.75 2.59 2.29
N GLU A 20 -12.73 3.05 3.02
CA GLU A 20 -12.03 2.22 3.99
C GLU A 20 -12.96 1.78 5.14
N GLN A 21 -13.81 2.70 5.61
CA GLN A 21 -14.84 2.36 6.61
C GLN A 21 -15.82 1.31 6.06
N LYS A 22 -16.29 1.43 4.82
CA LYS A 22 -17.15 0.41 4.18
C LYS A 22 -16.47 -0.95 4.09
N CYS A 23 -15.17 -0.98 3.76
CA CYS A 23 -14.40 -2.22 3.72
C CYS A 23 -14.31 -2.84 5.12
N ILE A 24 -13.96 -2.06 6.16
CA ILE A 24 -13.91 -2.55 7.54
C ILE A 24 -15.26 -3.10 8.01
N GLU A 25 -16.37 -2.43 7.67
CA GLU A 25 -17.72 -2.92 7.99
C GLU A 25 -18.07 -4.22 7.27
N SER A 26 -17.56 -4.43 6.04
CA SER A 26 -17.72 -5.70 5.33
C SER A 26 -17.08 -6.87 6.10
N TRP A 27 -15.93 -6.63 6.73
CA TRP A 27 -15.21 -7.63 7.52
C TRP A 27 -16.04 -8.04 8.72
N LYS A 28 -16.53 -7.06 9.51
CA LYS A 28 -17.37 -7.30 10.69
C LYS A 28 -18.64 -8.07 10.33
N LYS A 29 -19.24 -7.77 9.19
CA LYS A 29 -20.47 -8.40 8.72
C LYS A 29 -20.28 -9.84 8.29
N ILE A 30 -19.22 -10.15 7.55
CA ILE A 30 -19.02 -11.46 6.91
C ILE A 30 -18.17 -12.40 7.77
N LEU A 31 -17.28 -11.84 8.57
CA LEU A 31 -16.35 -12.53 9.47
C LEU A 31 -16.60 -12.10 10.93
N PRO A 32 -17.84 -12.19 11.46
CA PRO A 32 -18.18 -11.66 12.79
C PRO A 32 -17.46 -12.39 13.94
N ASP A 33 -16.98 -13.60 13.69
CA ASP A 33 -16.23 -14.44 14.62
C ASP A 33 -14.70 -14.18 14.59
N TYR A 34 -14.24 -13.23 13.79
CA TYR A 34 -12.82 -12.87 13.67
C TYR A 34 -12.50 -11.64 14.53
N GLU A 35 -11.41 -11.71 15.28
CA GLU A 35 -10.92 -10.58 16.07
C GLU A 35 -10.28 -9.52 15.17
N LEU A 36 -10.71 -8.26 15.27
CA LEU A 36 -10.06 -7.15 14.58
C LEU A 36 -8.87 -6.64 15.40
N ARG A 37 -7.69 -6.63 14.78
CA ARG A 37 -6.42 -6.18 15.35
C ARG A 37 -5.91 -4.95 14.61
N PHE A 38 -6.12 -3.79 15.24
CA PHE A 38 -5.71 -2.50 14.69
C PHE A 38 -4.24 -2.19 15.01
N TRP A 39 -3.49 -1.71 14.03
CA TRP A 39 -2.13 -1.18 14.19
C TRP A 39 -2.09 0.30 13.78
N GLY A 40 -1.84 1.18 14.75
CA GLY A 40 -1.78 2.63 14.56
C GLY A 40 -0.46 3.24 15.02
N ASN A 41 -0.40 4.57 15.11
CA ASN A 41 0.84 5.30 15.45
C ASN A 41 1.44 4.88 16.81
N ASP A 42 0.62 4.37 17.73
CA ASP A 42 0.99 3.93 19.07
C ASP A 42 1.88 2.67 19.10
N CYS A 43 1.93 1.90 18.00
CA CYS A 43 2.80 0.74 17.92
C CYS A 43 4.21 1.07 17.41
N LEU A 44 4.44 2.26 16.84
CA LEU A 44 5.65 2.57 16.09
C LEU A 44 6.92 2.55 16.94
N ASP A 45 6.82 2.94 18.22
CA ASP A 45 7.95 2.95 19.16
C ASP A 45 8.43 1.55 19.55
N ARG A 46 7.69 0.50 19.22
CA ARG A 46 8.04 -0.90 19.52
C ARG A 46 9.08 -1.46 18.54
N PHE A 47 9.33 -0.77 17.43
CA PHE A 47 10.12 -1.30 16.33
C PHE A 47 11.49 -0.64 16.24
N ASP A 48 12.54 -1.46 16.38
CA ASP A 48 13.91 -1.05 16.07
C ASP A 48 14.30 -1.48 14.66
N ASN A 49 13.71 -0.84 13.64
CA ASN A 49 14.07 -1.08 12.24
C ASN A 49 14.35 0.24 11.50
N LYS A 50 15.50 0.31 10.83
CA LYS A 50 15.98 1.53 10.15
C LYS A 50 15.08 1.95 8.99
N TYR A 51 14.63 1.00 8.16
CA TYR A 51 13.70 1.27 7.05
C TYR A 51 12.41 1.91 7.58
N LEU A 52 11.83 1.29 8.62
CA LEU A 52 10.57 1.74 9.20
C LEU A 52 10.69 3.15 9.76
N ARG A 53 11.71 3.43 10.58
CA ARG A 53 11.94 4.77 11.15
C ARG A 53 12.04 5.84 10.06
N GLN A 54 12.85 5.58 9.03
CA GLN A 54 13.00 6.48 7.90
C GLN A 54 11.68 6.70 7.14
N ALA A 55 10.86 5.67 6.97
CA ALA A 55 9.54 5.79 6.33
C ALA A 55 8.56 6.62 7.18
N VAL A 56 8.59 6.46 8.51
CA VAL A 56 7.81 7.26 9.47
C VAL A 56 8.22 8.73 9.42
N GLU A 57 9.52 9.03 9.51
CA GLU A 57 10.08 10.39 9.42
C GLU A 57 9.68 11.07 8.10
N ALA A 58 9.71 10.31 7.00
CA ALA A 58 9.29 10.77 5.67
C ALA A 58 7.76 10.89 5.49
N LYS A 59 6.97 10.52 6.52
CA LYS A 59 5.50 10.44 6.51
C LYS A 59 4.96 9.60 5.35
N LYS A 60 5.63 8.47 5.06
CA LYS A 60 5.29 7.54 3.98
C LYS A 60 4.52 6.35 4.50
N TRP A 61 3.31 6.62 5.00
CA TRP A 61 2.46 5.68 5.73
C TRP A 61 2.20 4.34 5.03
N ALA A 62 2.04 4.32 3.71
CA ALA A 62 1.88 3.06 2.97
C ALA A 62 3.09 2.11 3.13
N PHE A 63 4.30 2.66 3.20
CA PHE A 63 5.55 1.90 3.38
C PHE A 63 5.79 1.53 4.85
N VAL A 64 5.19 2.27 5.79
CA VAL A 64 5.12 1.87 7.20
C VAL A 64 4.26 0.61 7.33
N SER A 65 3.07 0.60 6.71
CA SER A 65 2.20 -0.59 6.67
C SER A 65 2.84 -1.79 5.97
N ASP A 66 3.75 -1.58 5.01
CA ASP A 66 4.48 -2.66 4.34
C ASP A 66 5.34 -3.49 5.28
N TYR A 67 5.94 -2.84 6.29
CA TYR A 67 6.70 -3.52 7.34
C TYR A 67 5.77 -4.08 8.43
N VAL A 68 4.88 -3.25 8.98
CA VAL A 68 4.05 -3.63 10.13
C VAL A 68 3.10 -4.79 9.81
N ARG A 69 2.59 -4.90 8.57
CA ARG A 69 1.77 -6.04 8.16
C ARG A 69 2.48 -7.39 8.31
N LEU A 70 3.76 -7.41 7.96
CA LEU A 70 4.58 -8.62 8.00
C LEU A 70 4.95 -8.96 9.44
N TYR A 71 5.31 -7.95 10.24
CA TYR A 71 5.53 -8.12 11.67
C TYR A 71 4.29 -8.69 12.38
N ALA A 72 3.12 -8.09 12.15
CA ALA A 72 1.86 -8.54 12.75
C ALA A 72 1.57 -10.01 12.43
N LEU A 73 1.69 -10.40 11.16
CA LEU A 73 1.51 -11.79 10.73
C LEU A 73 2.59 -12.73 11.28
N LEU A 74 3.83 -12.26 11.43
CA LEU A 74 4.92 -13.08 11.97
C LEU A 74 4.68 -13.40 13.45
N GLU A 75 4.27 -12.42 14.24
CA GLU A 75 4.11 -12.58 15.68
C GLU A 75 2.76 -13.23 16.05
N GLU A 76 1.68 -12.80 15.40
CA GLU A 76 0.33 -13.20 15.81
C GLU A 76 -0.34 -14.18 14.84
N GLY A 77 0.21 -14.37 13.64
CA GLY A 77 -0.48 -15.05 12.54
C GLY A 77 -1.75 -14.32 12.12
N GLY A 78 -2.67 -15.04 11.50
CA GLY A 78 -3.99 -14.55 11.13
C GLY A 78 -4.06 -14.08 9.69
N LEU A 79 -5.00 -13.18 9.44
CA LEU A 79 -5.21 -12.52 8.17
C LEU A 79 -4.73 -11.08 8.28
N TYR A 80 -4.12 -10.54 7.23
CA TYR A 80 -3.90 -9.11 7.07
C TYR A 80 -4.72 -8.60 5.89
N PHE A 81 -5.42 -7.47 6.08
CA PHE A 81 -6.14 -6.75 5.04
C PHE A 81 -5.60 -5.32 4.89
N ASP A 82 -5.37 -4.89 3.65
CA ASP A 82 -5.33 -3.45 3.35
C ASP A 82 -6.73 -2.86 3.63
N THR A 83 -6.79 -1.61 4.11
CA THR A 83 -8.06 -1.00 4.55
C THR A 83 -9.06 -0.76 3.42
N ASP A 84 -8.64 -0.89 2.15
CA ASP A 84 -9.47 -0.83 0.96
C ASP A 84 -9.68 -2.21 0.30
N GLU A 85 -9.49 -3.29 1.06
CA GLU A 85 -9.87 -4.66 0.72
C GLU A 85 -11.29 -4.94 1.24
N GLU A 86 -12.27 -5.03 0.36
CA GLU A 86 -13.65 -5.38 0.73
C GLU A 86 -13.81 -6.90 0.75
N VAL A 87 -14.27 -7.47 1.87
CA VAL A 87 -14.62 -8.90 1.93
C VAL A 87 -16.05 -9.07 1.44
N VAL A 88 -16.28 -10.08 0.58
CA VAL A 88 -17.60 -10.40 0.02
C VAL A 88 -18.02 -11.87 0.26
N ARG A 89 -17.11 -12.71 0.76
CA ARG A 89 -17.38 -14.09 1.15
C ARG A 89 -16.49 -14.50 2.33
N ARG A 90 -16.98 -15.47 3.12
CA ARG A 90 -16.21 -16.09 4.20
C ARG A 90 -14.91 -16.73 3.70
N LEU A 91 -13.87 -16.67 4.52
CA LEU A 91 -12.52 -17.14 4.19
C LEU A 91 -12.14 -18.45 4.91
N ASP A 92 -13.07 -19.08 5.63
CA ASP A 92 -12.79 -20.26 6.48
C ASP A 92 -12.09 -21.40 5.72
N GLU A 93 -12.39 -21.59 4.43
CA GLU A 93 -11.77 -22.65 3.63
C GLU A 93 -10.26 -22.47 3.42
N PHE A 94 -9.73 -21.26 3.62
CA PHE A 94 -8.30 -20.97 3.51
C PHE A 94 -7.57 -21.06 4.87
N MET A 95 -8.30 -21.18 5.98
CA MET A 95 -7.72 -21.11 7.33
C MET A 95 -6.94 -22.38 7.72
N GLU A 96 -7.19 -23.49 7.01
CA GLU A 96 -6.43 -24.73 7.16
C GLU A 96 -5.04 -24.66 6.52
N HIS A 97 -4.74 -23.62 5.74
CA HIS A 97 -3.40 -23.40 5.18
C HIS A 97 -2.39 -22.96 6.24
N ASP A 98 -1.10 -23.09 5.93
CA ASP A 98 -0.04 -22.47 6.72
C ASP A 98 0.24 -21.05 6.20
N PHE A 99 0.02 -20.83 4.91
CA PHE A 99 0.13 -19.53 4.28
C PHE A 99 -0.73 -19.47 3.01
N PHE A 100 -1.41 -18.34 2.77
CA PHE A 100 -2.00 -18.06 1.48
C PHE A 100 -1.95 -16.59 1.13
N ILE A 101 -1.90 -16.31 -0.17
CA ILE A 101 -1.88 -14.96 -0.72
C ILE A 101 -2.54 -14.93 -2.10
N GLY A 102 -3.08 -13.79 -2.50
CA GLY A 102 -3.64 -13.59 -3.84
C GLY A 102 -2.61 -13.07 -4.84
N SER A 103 -2.88 -13.25 -6.13
CA SER A 103 -2.31 -12.40 -7.17
C SER A 103 -3.22 -11.22 -7.48
N GLN A 104 -2.72 -10.23 -8.21
CA GLN A 104 -3.49 -9.05 -8.60
C GLN A 104 -3.42 -8.76 -10.09
N ARG A 105 -4.46 -8.05 -10.57
CA ARG A 105 -4.47 -7.42 -11.89
C ARG A 105 -5.02 -6.00 -11.77
N CYS A 106 -4.12 -5.02 -11.74
CA CYS A 106 -4.47 -3.60 -11.74
C CYS A 106 -3.97 -2.94 -13.03
N GLY A 107 -4.88 -2.70 -13.98
CA GLY A 107 -4.53 -2.22 -15.31
C GLY A 107 -3.62 -3.21 -16.05
N THR A 108 -2.39 -2.78 -16.36
CA THR A 108 -1.37 -3.63 -17.00
C THR A 108 -0.50 -4.38 -15.99
N ALA A 109 -0.53 -4.02 -14.70
CA ALA A 109 0.24 -4.70 -13.66
C ALA A 109 -0.38 -6.05 -13.33
N LYS A 110 0.46 -7.10 -13.29
CA LYS A 110 0.12 -8.49 -13.03
C LYS A 110 1.20 -9.10 -12.13
N GLU A 111 0.91 -9.19 -10.84
CA GLU A 111 1.89 -9.59 -9.82
C GLU A 111 1.19 -10.17 -8.58
N ILE A 112 1.94 -10.40 -7.50
CA ILE A 112 1.39 -10.84 -6.21
C ILE A 112 0.68 -9.68 -5.49
N SER A 113 -0.39 -9.95 -4.75
CA SER A 113 -1.17 -8.97 -4.00
C SER A 113 -0.90 -9.07 -2.49
N PRO A 114 -0.27 -8.08 -1.85
CA PRO A 114 -0.10 -8.04 -0.40
C PRO A 114 -1.33 -7.48 0.34
N ALA A 115 -2.42 -7.17 -0.39
CA ALA A 115 -3.63 -6.58 0.17
C ALA A 115 -4.45 -7.56 1.00
N LEU A 116 -4.29 -8.87 0.74
CA LEU A 116 -4.84 -9.94 1.57
C LEU A 116 -3.81 -11.06 1.70
N ILE A 117 -3.39 -11.33 2.93
CA ILE A 117 -2.44 -12.40 3.27
C ILE A 117 -2.98 -13.18 4.46
N GLY A 118 -2.91 -14.51 4.42
CA GLY A 118 -3.14 -15.35 5.58
C GLY A 118 -1.89 -16.13 5.94
N ALA A 119 -1.56 -16.23 7.22
CA ALA A 119 -0.38 -16.96 7.69
C ALA A 119 -0.57 -17.50 9.11
N VAL A 120 0.04 -18.65 9.40
CA VAL A 120 0.24 -19.09 10.79
C VAL A 120 1.28 -18.20 11.49
N PRO A 121 1.22 -18.05 12.83
CA PRO A 121 2.29 -17.37 13.56
C PRO A 121 3.63 -18.04 13.27
N HIS A 122 4.69 -17.23 13.20
CA HIS A 122 6.05 -17.63 12.88
C HIS A 122 6.20 -18.32 11.51
N SER A 123 5.31 -18.01 10.55
CA SER A 123 5.43 -18.50 9.17
C SER A 123 6.79 -18.15 8.57
N GLU A 124 7.52 -19.16 8.12
CA GLU A 124 8.82 -19.01 7.49
C GLU A 124 8.73 -18.13 6.22
N ILE A 125 7.61 -18.18 5.47
CA ILE A 125 7.40 -17.31 4.31
C ILE A 125 7.32 -15.84 4.74
N ILE A 126 6.56 -15.52 5.80
CA ILE A 126 6.44 -14.16 6.32
C ILE A 126 7.78 -13.68 6.87
N LYS A 127 8.49 -14.53 7.62
CA LYS A 127 9.82 -14.21 8.15
C LYS A 127 10.77 -13.83 7.02
N ASN A 128 10.84 -14.65 5.98
CA ASN A 128 11.68 -14.40 4.80
C ASN A 128 11.30 -13.10 4.05
N MET A 129 10.02 -12.72 4.06
CA MET A 129 9.56 -11.44 3.51
C MET A 129 9.95 -10.26 4.39
N LEU A 130 9.88 -10.41 5.72
CA LEU A 130 10.23 -9.37 6.70
C LEU A 130 11.74 -9.12 6.75
N GLU A 131 12.57 -10.16 6.70
CA GLU A 131 14.05 -10.08 6.71
C GLU A 131 14.63 -9.17 5.61
N VAL A 132 13.88 -8.96 4.52
CA VAL A 132 14.27 -8.01 3.47
C VAL A 132 14.51 -6.61 4.04
N TYR A 133 13.73 -6.21 5.05
CA TYR A 133 13.79 -4.89 5.65
C TYR A 133 14.93 -4.71 6.67
N ASP A 134 15.64 -5.77 7.03
CA ASP A 134 16.85 -5.69 7.88
C ASP A 134 18.04 -5.12 7.12
N TYR A 135 18.05 -5.31 5.80
CA TYR A 135 19.12 -4.87 4.89
C TYR A 135 18.67 -3.79 3.91
N THR A 136 17.43 -3.33 4.00
CA THR A 136 16.88 -2.28 3.14
C THR A 136 16.86 -0.97 3.91
N GLU A 137 17.24 0.12 3.23
CA GLU A 137 17.02 1.48 3.73
C GLU A 137 15.92 2.15 2.93
N PHE A 138 15.11 2.99 3.60
CA PHE A 138 14.08 3.77 2.94
C PHE A 138 14.64 5.07 2.34
N VAL A 139 15.71 5.60 2.91
CA VAL A 139 16.44 6.75 2.34
C VAL A 139 17.68 6.23 1.62
N ASN A 140 17.77 6.51 0.33
CA ASN A 140 18.91 6.15 -0.52
C ASN A 140 20.13 7.05 -0.22
N PRO A 141 21.36 6.65 -0.63
CA PRO A 141 22.56 7.46 -0.42
C PRO A 141 22.51 8.87 -1.01
N ASP A 142 21.69 9.10 -2.04
CA ASP A 142 21.48 10.41 -2.67
C ASP A 142 20.39 11.26 -1.98
N GLY A 143 19.83 10.77 -0.87
CA GLY A 143 18.74 11.40 -0.11
C GLY A 143 17.35 11.19 -0.71
N SER A 144 17.21 10.49 -1.83
CA SER A 144 15.90 10.13 -2.38
C SER A 144 15.25 8.99 -1.60
N TYR A 145 13.92 8.84 -1.70
CA TYR A 145 13.21 7.74 -1.05
C TYR A 145 13.17 6.50 -1.93
N ASN A 146 13.43 5.34 -1.32
CA ASN A 146 13.20 4.03 -1.90
C ASN A 146 11.69 3.72 -1.93
N MET A 147 11.05 4.08 -3.03
CA MET A 147 9.61 3.87 -3.26
C MET A 147 9.31 2.49 -3.88
N THR A 148 10.16 1.49 -3.65
CA THR A 148 9.94 0.12 -4.15
C THR A 148 8.74 -0.50 -3.44
N PRO A 149 7.68 -0.90 -4.16
CA PRO A 149 6.48 -1.43 -3.53
C PRO A 149 6.67 -2.89 -3.09
N ASN A 150 5.99 -3.26 -1.99
CA ASN A 150 6.04 -4.60 -1.39
C ASN A 150 5.94 -5.81 -2.36
N PRO A 151 5.05 -5.81 -3.38
CA PRO A 151 4.96 -6.90 -4.35
C PRO A 151 6.29 -7.26 -5.05
N LYS A 152 7.19 -6.28 -5.23
CA LYS A 152 8.51 -6.52 -5.83
C LYS A 152 9.43 -7.28 -4.89
N TYR A 153 9.42 -6.94 -3.60
CA TYR A 153 10.18 -7.66 -2.58
C TYR A 153 9.67 -9.09 -2.44
N PHE A 154 8.34 -9.26 -2.36
CA PHE A 154 7.72 -10.59 -2.29
C PHE A 154 8.08 -11.45 -3.50
N ARG A 155 8.00 -10.89 -4.71
CA ARG A 155 8.40 -11.60 -5.94
C ARG A 155 9.85 -12.04 -5.89
N LYS A 156 10.76 -11.19 -5.39
CA LYS A 156 12.18 -11.52 -5.25
C LYS A 156 12.37 -12.69 -4.28
N VAL A 157 11.78 -12.62 -3.09
CA VAL A 157 11.85 -13.68 -2.07
C VAL A 157 11.27 -15.00 -2.59
N LEU A 158 10.08 -14.95 -3.21
CA LEU A 158 9.41 -16.12 -3.78
C LEU A 158 10.25 -16.78 -4.90
N LEU A 159 10.97 -15.98 -5.69
CA LEU A 159 11.88 -16.50 -6.71
C LEU A 159 13.13 -17.12 -6.08
N GLU A 160 13.81 -16.40 -5.20
CA GLU A 160 15.14 -16.78 -4.68
C GLU A 160 15.07 -17.93 -3.68
N LYS A 161 14.06 -17.95 -2.79
CA LYS A 161 13.94 -18.97 -1.73
C LYS A 161 13.02 -20.14 -2.11
N TYR A 162 12.07 -19.94 -3.03
CA TYR A 162 11.05 -20.94 -3.36
C TYR A 162 10.97 -21.29 -4.86
N GLY A 163 11.80 -20.68 -5.72
CA GLY A 163 11.84 -20.98 -7.15
C GLY A 163 10.61 -20.51 -7.95
N ILE A 164 9.73 -19.69 -7.36
CA ILE A 164 8.48 -19.25 -7.99
C ILE A 164 8.73 -18.08 -8.95
N LYS A 165 8.85 -18.39 -10.24
CA LYS A 165 9.13 -17.39 -11.29
C LYS A 165 7.92 -16.51 -11.65
N ASN A 166 6.72 -17.12 -11.66
CA ASN A 166 5.48 -16.44 -12.01
C ASN A 166 4.52 -16.44 -10.81
N THR A 167 4.30 -15.25 -10.26
CA THR A 167 3.40 -15.02 -9.13
C THR A 167 2.00 -14.57 -9.57
N TYR A 168 1.78 -14.35 -10.86
CA TYR A 168 0.46 -14.02 -11.39
C TYR A 168 -0.30 -15.29 -11.79
N VAL A 169 -1.44 -15.52 -11.13
CA VAL A 169 -2.25 -16.72 -11.30
C VAL A 169 -3.59 -16.35 -11.95
N LYS A 170 -3.86 -16.92 -13.12
CA LYS A 170 -5.14 -16.70 -13.83
C LYS A 170 -6.24 -17.66 -13.38
N LYS A 171 -5.88 -18.92 -13.09
CA LYS A 171 -6.76 -20.03 -12.72
C LYS A 171 -5.97 -21.04 -11.88
N GLY A 172 -6.67 -21.84 -11.08
CA GLY A 172 -6.05 -22.82 -10.18
C GLY A 172 -5.36 -22.14 -9.00
N ARG A 173 -4.24 -22.71 -8.54
CA ARG A 173 -3.36 -22.10 -7.53
C ARG A 173 -1.93 -22.52 -7.81
N VAL A 174 -0.97 -21.74 -7.33
CA VAL A 174 0.45 -22.11 -7.34
C VAL A 174 0.83 -22.51 -5.93
N GLN A 175 1.43 -23.68 -5.75
CA GLN A 175 1.98 -24.10 -4.47
C GLN A 175 3.36 -23.48 -4.27
N ILE A 176 3.60 -22.90 -3.09
CA ILE A 176 4.90 -22.34 -2.69
C ILE A 176 5.72 -23.43 -2.00
N CYS A 177 5.13 -24.05 -0.97
CA CYS A 177 5.65 -25.22 -0.25
C CYS A 177 4.46 -26.05 0.27
N GLU A 178 4.71 -27.03 1.13
CA GLU A 178 3.63 -27.77 1.79
C GLU A 178 2.64 -26.80 2.45
N ASN A 179 1.35 -27.03 2.20
CA ASN A 179 0.23 -26.24 2.72
C ASN A 179 0.29 -24.70 2.53
N ALA A 180 1.06 -24.21 1.55
CA ALA A 180 1.20 -22.77 1.25
C ALA A 180 0.92 -22.45 -0.23
N PHE A 181 0.05 -21.47 -0.50
CA PHE A 181 -0.49 -21.27 -1.86
C PHE A 181 -0.64 -19.80 -2.30
N ILE A 182 -0.48 -19.58 -3.61
CA ILE A 182 -0.86 -18.35 -4.32
C ILE A 182 -2.16 -18.60 -5.09
N TYR A 183 -3.18 -17.80 -4.82
CA TYR A 183 -4.50 -17.88 -5.45
C TYR A 183 -4.67 -16.90 -6.64
N PRO A 184 -5.66 -17.16 -7.52
CA PRO A 184 -5.93 -16.31 -8.67
C PRO A 184 -6.33 -14.90 -8.29
N TYR A 185 -6.07 -13.95 -9.20
CA TYR A 185 -6.48 -12.56 -9.03
C TYR A 185 -8.01 -12.35 -8.97
N THR A 186 -8.79 -13.39 -9.24
CA THR A 186 -10.25 -13.39 -9.10
C THR A 186 -10.71 -13.66 -7.67
N TYR A 187 -9.87 -14.18 -6.77
CA TYR A 187 -10.29 -14.55 -5.41
C TYR A 187 -10.23 -13.37 -4.44
N PHE A 188 -9.12 -12.64 -4.41
CA PHE A 188 -8.85 -11.61 -3.39
C PHE A 188 -8.45 -10.27 -4.02
N CYS A 189 -9.09 -9.89 -5.13
CA CYS A 189 -8.69 -8.67 -5.84
C CYS A 189 -9.77 -8.11 -6.75
N THR A 190 -10.37 -8.93 -7.62
CA THR A 190 -11.29 -8.44 -8.67
C THR A 190 -12.74 -8.69 -8.30
N SER A 191 -13.62 -7.71 -8.49
CA SER A 191 -15.07 -7.91 -8.39
C SER A 191 -15.57 -8.88 -9.47
N ASN A 192 -15.98 -10.07 -9.05
CA ASN A 192 -16.55 -11.11 -9.90
C ASN A 192 -17.31 -12.14 -9.04
N LYS A 193 -17.98 -13.11 -9.67
CA LYS A 193 -18.77 -14.14 -8.99
C LYS A 193 -17.96 -15.10 -8.10
N ASP A 194 -16.67 -15.27 -8.37
CA ASP A 194 -15.78 -16.18 -7.65
C ASP A 194 -14.98 -15.44 -6.56
N ALA A 195 -15.24 -14.14 -6.36
CA ALA A 195 -14.53 -13.32 -5.40
C ALA A 195 -14.89 -13.65 -3.95
N TYR A 196 -13.85 -13.60 -3.12
CA TYR A 196 -13.91 -13.62 -1.66
C TYR A 196 -13.59 -12.25 -1.08
N ALA A 197 -12.69 -11.53 -1.75
CA ALA A 197 -12.38 -10.14 -1.46
C ALA A 197 -12.10 -9.34 -2.74
N ILE A 198 -12.27 -8.03 -2.66
CA ILE A 198 -12.15 -7.06 -3.74
C ILE A 198 -11.22 -5.94 -3.27
N HIS A 199 -10.11 -5.76 -3.96
CA HIS A 199 -9.17 -4.67 -3.70
C HIS A 199 -9.60 -3.44 -4.50
N HIS A 200 -9.91 -2.34 -3.81
CA HIS A 200 -10.42 -1.12 -4.45
C HIS A 200 -9.32 -0.18 -4.97
N TYR A 201 -8.04 -0.40 -4.60
CA TYR A 201 -6.90 0.41 -5.03
C TYR A 201 -7.11 1.92 -4.81
N SER A 202 -7.67 2.28 -3.65
CA SER A 202 -8.00 3.66 -3.26
C SER A 202 -6.83 4.62 -3.51
N GLY A 203 -5.62 4.17 -3.18
CA GLY A 203 -4.42 4.98 -3.15
C GLY A 203 -4.62 6.26 -2.33
N CYS A 204 -5.34 6.15 -1.20
CA CYS A 204 -5.64 7.24 -0.27
C CYS A 204 -4.36 7.85 0.36
N TRP A 205 -3.29 7.05 0.44
CA TRP A 205 -1.94 7.50 0.81
C TRP A 205 -1.25 8.40 -0.23
N ARG A 206 -1.76 8.46 -1.47
CA ARG A 206 -1.21 9.33 -2.51
C ARG A 206 -1.81 10.72 -2.39
N PRO A 207 -1.07 11.77 -2.79
CA PRO A 207 -1.63 13.12 -2.86
C PRO A 207 -2.94 13.13 -3.67
N ALA A 208 -3.87 14.00 -3.26
CA ALA A 208 -5.14 14.23 -3.95
C ALA A 208 -4.95 14.92 -5.33
N TRP A 209 -3.71 15.08 -5.80
CA TRP A 209 -3.33 15.75 -7.03
C TRP A 209 -2.18 15.03 -7.73
N ARG A 210 -2.04 15.31 -9.02
CA ARG A 210 -0.85 14.96 -9.80
C ARG A 210 -0.51 16.06 -10.78
N VAL A 211 0.77 16.17 -11.13
CA VAL A 211 1.22 17.06 -12.20
C VAL A 211 1.12 16.30 -13.52
N ARG A 212 0.37 16.83 -14.49
CA ARG A 212 0.17 16.25 -15.83
C ARG A 212 1.17 16.79 -16.84
N GLU A 213 1.45 18.09 -16.74
CA GLU A 213 2.33 18.81 -17.64
C GLU A 213 3.26 19.65 -16.78
N LYS A 214 4.56 19.59 -17.07
CA LYS A 214 5.58 20.37 -16.38
C LYS A 214 6.57 20.92 -17.39
N PHE A 215 6.75 22.22 -17.36
CA PHE A 215 7.84 22.92 -18.04
C PHE A 215 8.58 23.78 -17.03
N SER A 216 9.89 23.88 -17.13
CA SER A 216 10.69 24.68 -16.19
C SER A 216 11.79 25.41 -16.92
N PHE A 217 12.00 26.68 -16.56
CA PHE A 217 13.04 27.54 -17.14
C PHE A 217 13.63 28.44 -16.06
N ARG A 218 14.88 28.88 -16.25
CA ARG A 218 15.56 29.78 -15.33
C ARG A 218 15.56 31.20 -15.87
N LEU A 219 15.43 32.18 -14.99
CA LEU A 219 15.63 33.59 -15.28
C LEU A 219 16.34 34.24 -14.10
N GLY A 220 17.64 34.52 -14.27
CA GLY A 220 18.55 34.87 -13.18
C GLY A 220 18.58 33.77 -12.11
N ASN A 221 18.56 34.17 -10.84
CA ASN A 221 18.61 33.27 -9.67
C ASN A 221 17.23 32.65 -9.34
N ASN A 222 16.34 32.53 -10.33
CA ASN A 222 15.00 32.03 -10.12
C ASN A 222 14.68 30.91 -11.11
N LEU A 223 14.16 29.81 -10.60
CA LEU A 223 13.54 28.75 -11.38
C LEU A 223 12.04 28.99 -11.43
N PHE A 224 11.53 29.13 -12.65
CA PHE A 224 10.10 29.17 -12.92
C PHE A 224 9.65 27.80 -13.40
N SER A 225 8.55 27.30 -12.82
CA SER A 225 7.93 26.02 -13.17
C SER A 225 6.47 26.26 -13.55
N PHE A 226 6.13 26.00 -14.80
CA PHE A 226 4.74 25.83 -15.21
C PHE A 226 4.29 24.41 -14.89
N ARG A 227 3.24 24.25 -14.10
CA ARG A 227 2.69 22.96 -13.71
C ARG A 227 1.18 22.94 -13.90
N LYS A 228 0.69 21.93 -14.63
CA LYS A 228 -0.73 21.60 -14.69
C LYS A 228 -1.06 20.55 -13.62
N TYR A 229 -1.74 20.97 -12.58
CA TYR A 229 -2.25 20.07 -11.56
C TYR A 229 -3.61 19.52 -11.97
N LYS A 230 -3.80 18.21 -11.81
CA LYS A 230 -5.09 17.52 -11.91
C LYS A 230 -5.42 16.92 -10.55
N PHE A 231 -6.56 17.31 -9.99
CA PHE A 231 -7.03 16.90 -8.67
C PHE A 231 -7.96 15.68 -8.79
N LYS A 232 -7.89 14.75 -7.82
CA LYS A 232 -8.71 13.53 -7.74
C LYS A 232 -10.15 13.85 -7.33
N VAL A 233 -10.34 14.84 -6.46
CA VAL A 233 -11.65 15.33 -5.98
C VAL A 233 -11.84 16.76 -6.49
N LYS A 234 -13.09 17.28 -6.51
CA LYS A 234 -13.29 18.73 -6.62
C LYS A 234 -12.47 19.36 -5.49
N HIS A 235 -11.52 20.23 -5.82
CA HIS A 235 -10.82 20.98 -4.80
C HIS A 235 -11.85 21.80 -4.03
N GLY A 236 -12.14 21.40 -2.79
CA GLY A 236 -12.69 22.31 -1.80
C GLY A 236 -11.66 23.40 -1.52
N ALA A 237 -12.10 24.55 -1.04
CA ALA A 237 -11.24 25.71 -0.78
C ALA A 237 -10.14 25.46 0.29
N ASP A 238 -10.13 24.28 0.91
CA ASP A 238 -9.46 24.03 2.20
C ASP A 238 -8.20 23.14 2.13
N GLU A 239 -7.88 22.51 1.00
CA GLU A 239 -6.59 21.81 0.86
C GLU A 239 -5.46 22.80 0.48
N PRO A 240 -4.32 22.82 1.18
CA PRO A 240 -3.23 23.72 0.86
C PRO A 240 -2.62 23.38 -0.51
N MET A 241 -2.23 24.42 -1.24
CA MET A 241 -1.65 24.28 -2.56
C MET A 241 -0.37 23.42 -2.52
N PRO A 242 -0.16 22.54 -3.51
CA PRO A 242 0.95 21.58 -3.52
C PRO A 242 2.29 22.20 -3.92
N LEU A 243 2.77 23.12 -3.11
CA LEU A 243 4.05 23.81 -3.25
C LEU A 243 5.12 23.13 -2.41
N LYS A 244 6.34 23.08 -2.92
CA LYS A 244 7.52 22.65 -2.15
C LYS A 244 8.08 23.83 -1.36
N ASP A 245 8.96 23.54 -0.40
CA ASP A 245 9.65 24.59 0.35
C ASP A 245 10.40 25.56 -0.57
N GLY A 246 10.15 26.86 -0.32
CA GLY A 246 10.67 27.98 -1.10
C GLY A 246 9.93 28.27 -2.41
N GLU A 247 8.90 27.49 -2.76
CA GLU A 247 8.06 27.75 -3.93
C GLU A 247 6.98 28.78 -3.62
N LYS A 248 6.83 29.78 -4.50
CA LYS A 248 5.76 30.78 -4.45
C LYS A 248 4.95 30.73 -5.75
N ILE A 249 3.63 30.81 -5.63
CA ILE A 249 2.76 30.96 -6.81
C ILE A 249 2.93 32.38 -7.34
N VAL A 250 3.33 32.50 -8.60
CA VAL A 250 3.37 33.78 -9.32
C VAL A 250 1.98 34.07 -9.90
N PHE A 251 1.39 33.05 -10.53
CA PHE A 251 0.09 33.13 -11.16
C PHE A 251 -0.55 31.75 -11.21
N SER A 252 -1.87 31.69 -11.16
CA SER A 252 -2.60 30.44 -11.39
C SER A 252 -3.96 30.70 -12.02
N PHE A 253 -4.44 29.74 -12.80
CA PHE A 253 -5.78 29.79 -13.38
C PHE A 253 -6.37 28.38 -13.50
N ARG A 254 -7.67 28.28 -13.27
CA ARG A 254 -8.39 27.01 -13.43
C ARG A 254 -8.62 26.72 -14.91
N THR A 255 -8.36 25.49 -15.31
CA THR A 255 -8.69 24.99 -16.67
C THR A 255 -9.92 24.08 -16.67
N SER A 256 -10.32 23.57 -15.51
CA SER A 256 -11.57 22.85 -15.33
C SER A 256 -11.94 22.79 -13.85
N LYS A 257 -13.06 22.13 -13.52
CA LYS A 257 -13.47 21.84 -12.14
C LYS A 257 -12.45 20.99 -11.35
N GLN A 258 -11.53 20.30 -12.04
CA GLN A 258 -10.53 19.40 -11.45
C GLN A 258 -9.10 19.69 -11.92
N SER A 259 -8.84 20.83 -12.56
CA SER A 259 -7.50 21.17 -13.03
C SER A 259 -7.18 22.66 -12.93
N GLN A 260 -5.94 22.94 -12.55
CA GLN A 260 -5.41 24.28 -12.40
C GLN A 260 -3.99 24.33 -12.93
N PHE A 261 -3.69 25.34 -13.73
CA PHE A 261 -2.32 25.69 -14.08
C PHE A 261 -1.76 26.65 -13.06
N MET A 262 -0.49 26.45 -12.72
CA MET A 262 0.26 27.32 -11.81
C MET A 262 1.61 27.63 -12.44
N LEU A 263 1.97 28.91 -12.43
CA LEU A 263 3.34 29.37 -12.59
C LEU A 263 3.93 29.53 -11.19
N ILE A 264 4.94 28.73 -10.90
CA ILE A 264 5.59 28.68 -9.60
C ILE A 264 7.01 29.21 -9.75
N LYS A 265 7.43 30.09 -8.83
CA LYS A 265 8.79 30.62 -8.73
C LYS A 265 9.46 30.03 -7.50
N LYS A 266 10.70 29.56 -7.68
CA LYS A 266 11.60 29.18 -6.59
C LYS A 266 12.92 29.93 -6.77
N GLN A 267 13.37 30.63 -5.73
CA GLN A 267 14.71 31.18 -5.72
C GLN A 267 15.72 30.03 -5.61
N VAL A 268 16.71 30.04 -6.48
CA VAL A 268 17.79 29.06 -6.51
C VAL A 268 19.06 29.85 -6.26
N ALA A 269 19.91 29.37 -5.34
CA ALA A 269 21.23 29.94 -5.11
C ALA A 269 22.06 29.90 -6.40
#